data_AF-A0A539D321-F1
#
_entry.id   AF-A0A539D321-F1
#
_cell.length_a   1.000
_cell.length_b   1.000
_cell.length_c   1.000
_cell.angle_alpha   90.00
_cell.angle_beta   90.00
_cell.angle_gamma   90.00
#
_symmetry.space_group_name_H-M   'P 1'
#
loop_
_entity.id
_entity.type
_entity.pdbx_description
1 polymer ?
#
loop_
_entity_poly.entity_id
_entity_poly.type
_entity_poly.pdbx_seq_one_letter_code
_entity_poly.pdbx_strand_id
1 'polypeptide(L)'
;MRAPGGVYIVAVREKRAGVDPASATSVSLLQVTAPATSRTLFERQMRRVDGCDTVQRLVTNVSGAQVVELGNALESDLSPEVRARINGVDDAKATAVIETPNGLSALIVCARQSAGGGLPSRQEIENRLFDQEMAMLSQRYLRNLRRDSTIITR
;
A
#
# COMPACT_ATOMS: atom_id res chain seq x y z
N MET A 1 -7.80 -32.28 -7.21
CA MET A 1 -7.04 -31.72 -8.36
C MET A 1 -6.29 -32.87 -9.04
N ARG A 2 -6.28 -32.95 -10.38
CA ARG A 2 -5.56 -34.00 -11.11
C ARG A 2 -4.26 -33.42 -11.64
N ALA A 3 -3.13 -34.02 -11.31
CA ALA A 3 -1.81 -33.64 -11.85
C ALA A 3 -1.16 -34.85 -12.54
N PRO A 4 -0.08 -34.66 -13.31
CA PRO A 4 0.55 -35.75 -14.08
C PRO A 4 1.05 -36.94 -13.24
N GLY A 5 1.09 -36.82 -11.91
CA GLY A 5 1.49 -37.87 -10.97
C GLY A 5 0.36 -38.55 -10.17
N GLY A 6 -0.90 -38.15 -10.33
CA GLY A 6 -2.04 -38.73 -9.58
C GLY A 6 -3.13 -37.74 -9.20
N VAL A 7 -3.91 -38.08 -8.16
CA VAL A 7 -4.98 -37.25 -7.61
C VAL A 7 -4.55 -36.68 -6.27
N TYR A 8 -4.66 -35.35 -6.13
CA TYR A 8 -4.40 -34.65 -4.88
C TYR A 8 -5.72 -34.30 -4.20
N ILE A 9 -5.85 -34.72 -2.94
CA ILE A 9 -6.92 -34.35 -2.03
C ILE A 9 -6.33 -33.40 -1.01
N VAL A 10 -6.80 -32.15 -1.00
CA VAL A 10 -6.35 -31.12 -0.07
C VAL A 10 -7.49 -30.83 0.89
N ALA A 11 -7.22 -30.94 2.19
CA ALA A 11 -8.17 -30.57 3.23
C ALA A 11 -7.73 -29.25 3.87
N VAL A 12 -8.53 -28.21 3.72
CA VAL A 12 -8.29 -26.92 4.36
C VAL A 12 -8.52 -27.08 5.86
N ARG A 13 -7.48 -26.86 6.66
CA ARG A 13 -7.55 -26.96 8.14
C ARG A 13 -7.92 -25.63 8.78
N GLU A 14 -7.38 -24.54 8.25
CA GLU A 14 -7.59 -23.19 8.78
C GLU A 14 -7.47 -22.20 7.62
N LYS A 15 -8.23 -21.11 7.66
CA LYS A 15 -8.15 -19.99 6.72
C LYS A 15 -7.86 -18.74 7.52
N ARG A 16 -6.78 -18.03 7.18
CA ARG A 16 -6.48 -16.71 7.73
C ARG A 16 -6.73 -15.63 6.68
N ALA A 17 -7.15 -14.45 7.13
CA ALA A 17 -7.22 -13.29 6.25
C ALA A 17 -5.80 -12.90 5.82
N GLY A 18 -5.64 -12.52 4.54
CA GLY A 18 -4.40 -11.88 4.09
C GLY A 18 -4.22 -10.53 4.78
N VAL A 19 -2.99 -10.03 4.84
CA VAL A 19 -2.69 -8.68 5.31
C VAL A 19 -3.50 -7.69 4.47
N ASP A 20 -4.27 -6.82 5.12
CA ASP A 20 -5.06 -5.80 4.44
C ASP A 20 -4.11 -4.87 3.68
N PRO A 21 -4.27 -4.66 2.35
CA PRO A 21 -3.44 -3.73 1.59
C PRO A 21 -3.47 -2.29 2.15
N ALA A 22 -4.50 -1.92 2.90
CA ALA A 22 -4.56 -0.64 3.61
C ALA A 22 -3.58 -0.56 4.80
N SER A 23 -3.21 -1.69 5.41
CA SER A 23 -2.22 -1.76 6.50
C SER A 23 -0.78 -1.63 6.02
N ALA A 24 -0.55 -1.75 4.70
CA ALA A 24 0.76 -1.68 4.08
C ALA A 24 0.95 -0.40 3.24
N THR A 25 -0.02 0.50 3.26
CA THR A 25 0.05 1.77 2.52
C THR A 25 0.49 2.88 3.45
N SER A 26 1.72 3.36 3.26
CA SER A 26 2.19 4.60 3.89
C SER A 26 1.81 5.79 3.03
N VAL A 27 1.35 6.85 3.69
CA VAL A 27 0.98 8.11 3.07
C VAL A 27 1.82 9.21 3.70
N SER A 28 2.46 10.02 2.86
CA SER A 28 3.15 11.24 3.28
C SER A 28 2.19 12.43 3.17
N LEU A 29 1.96 13.13 4.28
CA LEU A 29 1.03 14.26 4.33
C LEU A 29 1.74 15.55 4.74
N LEU A 30 1.37 16.65 4.08
CA LEU A 30 1.68 18.01 4.50
C LEU A 30 0.38 18.73 4.84
N GLN A 31 0.34 19.43 5.97
CA GLN A 31 -0.76 20.30 6.34
C GLN A 31 -0.34 21.75 6.18
N VAL A 32 -1.21 22.55 5.57
CA VAL A 32 -1.02 23.99 5.46
C VAL A 32 -2.17 24.67 6.19
N THR A 33 -1.83 25.55 7.12
CA THR A 33 -2.80 26.36 7.87
C THR A 33 -2.62 27.83 7.53
N ALA A 34 -3.70 28.59 7.36
CA ALA A 34 -3.67 29.99 7.03
C ALA A 34 -4.77 30.77 7.79
N PRO A 35 -4.58 32.07 8.09
CA PRO A 35 -5.61 32.88 8.72
C PRO A 35 -6.84 33.05 7.82
N ALA A 36 -8.03 33.08 8.43
CA ALA A 36 -9.32 33.13 7.72
C ALA A 36 -9.50 34.39 6.83
N THR A 37 -8.71 35.44 7.07
CA THR A 37 -8.70 36.68 6.28
C THR A 37 -8.32 36.48 4.82
N SER A 38 -7.58 35.41 4.49
CA SER A 38 -7.01 35.19 3.15
C SER A 38 -7.68 34.03 2.38
N ARG A 39 -8.96 33.74 2.66
CA ARG A 39 -9.68 32.58 2.14
C ARG A 39 -9.60 32.39 0.62
N THR A 40 -9.95 33.43 -0.14
CA THR A 40 -10.01 33.35 -1.61
C THR A 40 -8.63 33.17 -2.26
N LEU A 41 -7.58 33.76 -1.66
CA LEU A 41 -6.21 33.56 -2.11
C LEU A 41 -5.76 32.14 -1.80
N PHE A 42 -6.01 31.66 -0.58
CA PHE A 42 -5.64 30.32 -0.13
C PHE A 42 -6.28 29.22 -0.98
N GLU A 43 -7.60 29.28 -1.21
CA GLU A 43 -8.32 28.31 -2.04
C GLU A 43 -7.85 28.28 -3.51
N ARG A 44 -7.36 29.41 -4.04
CA ARG A 44 -6.78 29.45 -5.39
C ARG A 44 -5.39 28.82 -5.44
N GLN A 45 -4.58 29.05 -4.40
CA GLN A 45 -3.24 28.46 -4.33
C GLN A 45 -3.31 26.96 -4.12
N MET A 46 -4.19 26.46 -3.25
CA MET A 46 -4.36 25.03 -3.01
C MET A 46 -4.79 24.27 -4.27
N ARG A 47 -5.63 24.88 -5.13
CA ARG A 47 -6.01 24.30 -6.44
C ARG A 47 -4.86 24.21 -7.45
N ARG A 48 -3.79 24.99 -7.26
CA ARG A 48 -2.61 25.04 -8.13
C ARG A 48 -1.45 24.19 -7.60
N VAL A 49 -1.62 23.53 -6.46
CA VAL A 49 -0.59 22.65 -5.92
C VAL A 49 -0.43 21.45 -6.86
N ASP A 50 0.80 21.29 -7.35
CA ASP A 50 1.27 20.17 -8.17
C ASP A 50 2.58 19.64 -7.54
N GLY A 51 2.49 19.20 -6.29
CA GLY A 51 3.62 18.63 -5.54
C GLY A 51 4.02 19.40 -4.29
N CYS A 52 4.50 18.65 -3.30
CA CYS A 52 4.82 19.17 -1.97
C CYS A 52 6.00 20.14 -1.94
N ASP A 53 6.93 20.05 -2.90
CA ASP A 53 8.04 21.01 -3.02
C ASP A 53 7.56 22.42 -3.40
N THR A 54 6.41 22.51 -4.08
CA THR A 54 5.85 23.80 -4.51
C THR A 54 5.05 24.48 -3.39
N VAL A 55 4.56 23.70 -2.43
CA VAL A 55 3.72 24.18 -1.33
C VAL A 55 4.46 25.21 -0.49
N GLN A 56 5.71 24.94 -0.10
CA GLN A 56 6.52 25.88 0.70
C GLN A 56 6.57 27.28 0.06
N ARG A 57 6.77 27.35 -1.26
CA ARG A 57 6.80 28.60 -2.02
C ARG A 57 5.44 29.26 -2.14
N LEU A 58 4.38 28.47 -2.40
CA LEU A 58 3.01 28.97 -2.52
C LEU A 58 2.50 29.57 -1.19
N VAL A 59 2.88 28.95 -0.08
CA VAL A 59 2.51 29.35 1.28
C VAL A 59 3.23 30.62 1.73
N THR A 60 4.47 30.84 1.29
CA THR A 60 5.21 32.08 1.58
C THR A 60 4.51 33.32 1.00
N ASN A 61 3.73 33.15 -0.07
CA ASN A 61 2.93 34.22 -0.67
C ASN A 61 1.62 34.53 0.09
N VAL A 62 1.26 33.72 1.10
CA VAL A 62 0.06 33.91 1.92
C VAL A 62 0.50 34.37 3.31
N SER A 63 0.15 35.61 3.66
CA SER A 63 0.54 36.22 4.94
C SER A 63 0.03 35.41 6.13
N GLY A 64 0.93 34.92 6.97
CA GLY A 64 0.61 34.17 8.18
C GLY A 64 0.29 32.69 7.95
N ALA A 65 0.51 32.16 6.75
CA ALA A 65 0.33 30.75 6.50
C ALA A 65 1.54 29.92 7.00
N GLN A 66 1.24 28.77 7.58
CA GLN A 66 2.21 27.85 8.19
C GLN A 66 2.09 26.47 7.54
N VAL A 67 3.24 25.85 7.32
CA VAL A 67 3.34 24.46 6.83
C VAL A 67 3.73 23.59 8.00
N VAL A 68 3.00 22.49 8.18
CA VAL A 68 3.28 21.44 9.15
C VAL A 68 3.46 20.15 8.37
N GLU A 69 4.66 19.59 8.42
CA GLU A 69 4.93 18.27 7.87
C GLU A 69 4.45 17.22 8.87
N LEU A 70 3.48 16.39 8.47
CA LEU A 70 3.04 15.26 9.28
C LEU A 70 3.92 14.03 9.08
N GLY A 71 4.76 14.04 8.04
CA GLY A 71 5.66 12.94 7.70
C GLY A 71 4.91 11.72 7.14
N ASN A 72 5.57 10.57 7.21
CA ASN A 72 5.04 9.30 6.73
C ASN A 72 4.21 8.64 7.84
N ALA A 73 2.92 8.44 7.59
CA ALA A 73 2.03 7.68 8.46
C ALA A 73 1.42 6.51 7.69
N LEU A 74 1.12 5.41 8.39
CA LEU A 74 0.31 4.34 7.80
C LEU A 74 -1.13 4.84 7.63
N GLU A 75 -1.76 4.50 6.51
CA GLU A 75 -3.14 4.88 6.26
C GLU A 75 -4.09 4.32 7.35
N SER A 76 -3.75 3.16 7.95
CA SER A 76 -4.45 2.57 9.09
C SER A 76 -4.44 3.43 10.35
N ASP A 77 -3.37 4.20 10.55
CA ASP A 77 -3.16 4.98 11.77
C ASP A 77 -3.82 6.38 11.67
N LEU A 78 -4.27 6.74 10.48
CA LEU A 78 -5.00 7.98 10.23
C LEU A 78 -6.44 7.91 10.75
N SER A 79 -6.90 9.02 11.31
CA SER A 79 -8.30 9.15 11.74
C SER A 79 -9.25 8.92 10.54
N PRO A 80 -10.45 8.37 10.78
CA PRO A 80 -11.42 8.10 9.70
C PRO A 80 -11.75 9.36 8.89
N GLU A 81 -11.74 10.52 9.54
CA GLU A 81 -12.01 11.80 8.90
C GLU A 81 -10.90 12.22 7.93
N VAL A 82 -9.63 12.04 8.31
CA VAL A 82 -8.49 12.32 7.42
C VAL A 82 -8.50 11.34 6.25
N ARG A 83 -8.73 10.05 6.50
CA ARG A 83 -8.85 9.02 5.45
C ARG A 83 -9.93 9.38 4.43
N ALA A 84 -11.11 9.78 4.88
CA ALA A 84 -12.19 10.18 3.98
C ALA A 84 -11.84 11.40 3.10
N ARG A 85 -10.99 12.30 3.60
CA ARG A 85 -10.56 13.51 2.88
C ARG A 85 -9.47 13.26 1.84
N ILE A 86 -8.55 12.35 2.12
CA ILE A 86 -7.50 11.94 1.17
C ILE A 86 -8.02 10.90 0.17
N ASN A 87 -9.19 10.32 0.42
CA ASN A 87 -9.82 9.36 -0.48
C ASN A 87 -10.39 10.09 -1.71
N GLY A 88 -9.87 9.76 -2.89
CA GLY A 88 -10.22 10.43 -4.15
C GLY A 88 -9.40 11.69 -4.45
N VAL A 89 -8.36 11.99 -3.67
CA VAL A 89 -7.37 13.02 -3.99
C VAL A 89 -6.15 12.35 -4.60
N ASP A 90 -5.76 12.81 -5.79
CA ASP A 90 -4.57 12.32 -6.49
C ASP A 90 -3.29 12.65 -5.71
N ASP A 91 -2.25 11.85 -5.95
CA ASP A 91 -0.92 12.14 -5.45
C ASP A 91 -0.46 13.53 -5.93
N ALA A 92 0.30 14.23 -5.10
CA ALA A 92 0.78 15.59 -5.31
C ALA A 92 -0.32 16.69 -5.34
N LYS A 93 -1.58 16.38 -4.99
CA LYS A 93 -2.68 17.34 -4.92
C LYS A 93 -3.08 17.72 -3.49
N ALA A 94 -3.67 18.91 -3.36
CA ALA A 94 -4.27 19.38 -2.12
C ALA A 94 -5.74 18.93 -2.00
N THR A 95 -6.17 18.61 -0.78
CA THR A 95 -7.56 18.37 -0.42
C THR A 95 -8.37 19.67 -0.43
N ALA A 96 -9.69 19.56 -0.31
CA ALA A 96 -10.55 20.71 -0.07
C ALA A 96 -10.11 21.48 1.20
N VAL A 97 -10.14 22.81 1.11
CA VAL A 97 -9.87 23.71 2.24
C VAL A 97 -11.00 23.61 3.25
N ILE A 98 -10.66 23.50 4.52
CA ILE A 98 -11.60 23.53 5.64
C ILE A 98 -11.36 24.71 6.56
N GLU A 99 -12.42 25.17 7.20
CA GLU A 99 -12.33 26.08 8.33
C GLU A 99 -12.16 25.24 9.61
N THR A 100 -11.11 25.55 10.36
CA THR A 100 -10.77 24.98 11.67
C THR A 100 -10.77 26.12 12.69
N PRO A 101 -10.83 25.83 14.01
CA PRO A 101 -10.72 26.86 15.04
C PRO A 101 -9.45 27.72 14.94
N ASN A 102 -8.38 27.18 14.33
CA ASN A 102 -7.09 27.84 14.14
C ASN A 102 -6.99 28.59 12.80
N GLY A 103 -8.07 28.65 12.01
CA GLY A 103 -8.10 29.26 10.69
C GLY A 103 -8.39 28.24 9.58
N LEU A 104 -8.00 28.55 8.36
CA LEU A 104 -8.17 27.68 7.20
C LEU A 104 -7.09 26.61 7.19
N SER A 105 -7.44 25.35 6.93
CA SER A 105 -6.50 24.24 6.81
C SER A 105 -6.74 23.45 5.53
N ALA A 106 -5.66 23.00 4.89
CA ALA A 106 -5.70 22.07 3.78
C ALA A 106 -4.61 21.00 3.97
N LEU A 107 -4.92 19.78 3.56
CA LEU A 107 -3.96 18.67 3.54
C LEU A 107 -3.46 18.49 2.10
N ILE A 108 -2.21 18.14 1.93
CA ILE A 108 -1.62 17.77 0.64
C ILE A 108 -1.09 16.36 0.75
N VAL A 109 -1.48 15.52 -0.21
CA VAL A 109 -0.98 14.15 -0.33
C VAL A 109 0.30 14.20 -1.15
N CYS A 110 1.45 13.99 -0.51
CA CYS A 110 2.74 14.09 -1.22
C CYS A 110 3.07 12.84 -2.01
N ALA A 111 2.89 11.69 -1.37
CA ALA A 111 3.13 10.40 -1.97
C ALA A 111 2.31 9.35 -1.24
N ARG A 112 1.74 8.42 -2.01
CA ARG A 112 1.18 7.18 -1.49
C ARG A 112 2.12 6.04 -1.88
N GLN A 113 2.80 5.51 -0.88
CA GLN A 113 3.59 4.31 -1.04
C GLN A 113 2.75 3.15 -0.55
N SER A 114 1.98 2.55 -1.46
CA SER A 114 1.51 1.18 -1.21
C SER A 114 2.75 0.29 -1.27
N ALA A 115 3.16 -0.28 -0.14
CA ALA A 115 4.08 -1.42 -0.18
C ALA A 115 3.35 -2.48 -1.02
N GLY A 116 3.79 -2.62 -2.27
CA GLY A 116 3.06 -3.29 -3.34
C GLY A 116 2.40 -4.55 -2.82
N GLY A 117 1.07 -4.54 -2.77
CA GLY A 117 0.28 -5.51 -2.00
C GLY A 117 0.75 -6.93 -2.24
N GLY A 118 1.46 -7.50 -1.27
CA GLY A 118 1.88 -8.91 -1.25
C GLY A 118 2.56 -9.43 -2.51
N LEU A 119 3.13 -8.58 -3.38
CA LEU A 119 3.82 -9.06 -4.58
C LEU A 119 5.13 -9.70 -4.12
N PRO A 120 5.30 -11.02 -4.30
CA PRO A 120 6.52 -11.69 -3.89
C PRO A 120 7.71 -11.09 -4.63
N SER A 121 8.80 -10.90 -3.92
CA SER A 121 10.07 -10.54 -4.52
C SER A 121 10.47 -11.57 -5.59
N ARG A 122 11.30 -11.16 -6.54
CA ARG A 122 11.83 -12.06 -7.56
C ARG A 122 12.48 -13.32 -6.94
N GLN A 123 13.21 -13.16 -5.84
CA GLN A 123 13.81 -14.27 -5.11
C GLN A 123 12.75 -15.22 -4.52
N GLU A 124 11.66 -14.70 -3.96
CA GLU A 124 10.56 -15.53 -3.44
C GLU A 124 9.82 -16.27 -4.55
N ILE A 125 9.68 -15.67 -5.73
CA ILE A 125 9.12 -16.33 -6.91
C ILE A 125 10.05 -17.46 -7.35
N GLU A 126 11.34 -17.19 -7.49
CA GLU A 126 12.35 -18.17 -7.88
C GLU A 126 12.39 -19.35 -6.90
N ASN A 127 12.40 -19.08 -5.59
CA ASN A 127 12.37 -20.12 -4.56
C ASN A 127 11.09 -20.98 -4.65
N ARG A 128 9.91 -20.36 -4.84
CA ARG A 128 8.65 -21.11 -4.99
C ARG A 128 8.63 -21.99 -6.22
N LEU A 129 9.16 -21.50 -7.35
CA LEU A 129 9.26 -22.29 -8.58
C LEU A 129 10.25 -23.45 -8.41
N PHE A 130 11.39 -23.18 -7.78
CA PHE A 130 12.39 -24.19 -7.47
C PHE A 130 11.83 -25.30 -6.56
N ASP A 131 11.13 -24.94 -5.49
CA ASP A 131 10.50 -25.90 -4.58
C ASP A 131 9.45 -26.77 -5.28
N GLN A 132 8.65 -26.16 -6.18
CA GLN A 132 7.68 -26.91 -6.99
C GLN A 132 8.35 -27.91 -7.93
N GLU A 133 9.43 -27.51 -8.60
CA GLU A 133 10.20 -28.39 -9.48
C GLU A 133 10.84 -29.55 -8.70
N MET A 134 11.49 -29.25 -7.57
CA MET A 134 12.08 -30.26 -6.68
C MET A 134 11.04 -31.24 -6.13
N ALA A 135 9.86 -30.75 -5.75
CA ALA A 135 8.75 -31.61 -5.31
C ALA A 135 8.27 -32.55 -6.43
N MET A 136 8.20 -32.08 -7.68
CA MET A 136 7.82 -32.94 -8.81
C MET A 136 8.90 -33.99 -9.14
N LEU A 137 10.17 -33.59 -9.13
CA LEU A 137 11.29 -34.49 -9.41
C LEU A 137 11.44 -35.58 -8.34
N SER A 138 11.38 -35.21 -7.05
CA SER A 138 11.43 -36.18 -5.94
C SER A 138 10.30 -37.21 -6.03
N GLN A 139 9.08 -36.78 -6.32
CA GLN A 139 7.95 -37.70 -6.51
C GLN A 139 8.15 -38.62 -7.71
N ARG A 140 8.67 -38.10 -8.83
CA ARG A 140 8.98 -38.93 -10.02
C ARG A 140 10.06 -39.95 -9.70
N TYR A 141 11.10 -39.55 -8.96
CA TYR A 141 12.19 -40.42 -8.56
C TYR A 141 11.70 -41.58 -7.68
N LEU A 142 10.90 -41.29 -6.64
CA LEU A 142 10.31 -42.30 -5.77
C LEU A 142 9.39 -43.27 -6.54
N ARG A 143 8.62 -42.76 -7.52
CA ARG A 143 7.81 -43.64 -8.40
C ARG A 143 8.67 -44.59 -9.22
N ASN A 144 9.77 -44.11 -9.78
CA ASN A 144 10.69 -44.95 -10.56
C ASN A 144 11.35 -46.02 -9.66
N LEU A 145 11.88 -45.63 -8.49
CA LEU A 145 12.45 -46.56 -7.52
C LEU A 145 11.45 -47.66 -7.12
N ARG A 146 10.19 -47.30 -6.88
CA ARG A 146 9.15 -48.27 -6.55
C ARG A 146 8.79 -49.20 -7.72
N ARG A 147 8.88 -48.72 -8.96
CA ARG A 147 8.60 -49.53 -10.15
C ARG A 147 9.70 -50.53 -10.43
N ASP A 148 10.95 -50.11 -10.24
CA ASP A 148 12.12 -50.92 -10.57
C ASP A 148 12.52 -51.88 -9.43
N SER A 149 11.94 -51.71 -8.22
CA SER A 149 12.13 -52.66 -7.12
C SER A 149 11.17 -53.84 -7.20
N THR A 150 11.70 -55.05 -6.99
CA THR A 150 10.87 -56.25 -6.80
C THR A 150 10.32 -56.24 -5.38
N ILE A 151 9.00 -56.03 -5.25
CA ILE A 151 8.31 -56.06 -3.96
C ILE A 151 7.69 -57.45 -3.77
N ILE A 152 8.18 -58.22 -2.79
CA ILE A 152 7.59 -59.50 -2.37
C ILE A 152 6.72 -59.24 -1.15
N THR A 153 5.39 -59.24 -1.30
CA THR A 153 4.44 -59.21 -0.19
C THR A 153 4.05 -60.64 0.17
N ARG A 154 4.35 -61.09 1.40
CA ARG A 154 3.91 -62.38 1.96
C ARG A 154 2.56 -62.21 2.65
#